data_AF-A0A918AFP5-F1
#
_entry.id   AF-A0A918AFP5-F1
#
_cell.length_a   1.000
_cell.length_b   1.000
_cell.length_c   1.000
_cell.angle_alpha   90.00
_cell.angle_beta   90.00
_cell.angle_gamma   90.00
#
_symmetry.space_group_name_H-M   'P 1'
#
loop_
_entity.id
_entity.type
_entity.pdbx_description
1 polymer ?
#
loop_
_entity_poly.entity_id
_entity_poly.type
_entity_poly.pdbx_seq_one_letter_code
_entity_poly.pdbx_strand_id
1 'polypeptide(L)'
;MRSKLKSLALVAALVSAFTLAAPAGSAYAINTVSCGDHNFVELWGHSGNICFANAGTWKSYDFTGSSNCWWANKISTGNNDITFWDDHSANPTYIPRRTVMTFPTVGWVCVGTLRIH
;
A
#
# COMPACT_ATOMS: atom_id res chain seq x y z
N MET A 1 -51.22 50.27 13.48
CA MET A 1 -49.74 50.39 13.63
C MET A 1 -49.39 50.11 15.10
N ARG A 2 -48.32 49.33 15.38
CA ARG A 2 -47.90 48.70 16.68
C ARG A 2 -48.58 47.34 16.92
N SER A 3 -47.95 46.20 17.21
CA SER A 3 -46.59 45.79 17.61
C SER A 3 -46.40 44.34 17.13
N LYS A 4 -45.45 44.02 16.23
CA LYS A 4 -44.15 43.39 16.53
C LYS A 4 -44.20 42.25 17.58
N LEU A 5 -44.01 41.03 17.07
CA LEU A 5 -43.08 39.98 17.53
C LEU A 5 -43.19 39.47 18.97
N LYS A 6 -43.63 38.21 19.13
CA LYS A 6 -43.01 37.22 20.03
C LYS A 6 -43.17 35.82 19.40
N SER A 7 -42.23 35.40 18.55
CA SER A 7 -41.19 34.42 18.93
C SER A 7 -41.72 33.19 19.65
N LEU A 8 -42.04 32.14 18.90
CA LEU A 8 -41.70 30.78 19.31
C LEU A 8 -40.73 30.23 18.27
N ALA A 9 -39.46 30.45 18.57
CA ALA A 9 -38.35 29.78 17.92
C ALA A 9 -38.37 28.31 18.35
N LEU A 10 -38.57 27.37 17.42
CA LEU A 10 -37.99 26.02 17.52
C LEU A 10 -38.28 25.21 16.25
N VAL A 11 -37.36 25.24 15.26
CA VAL A 11 -37.00 24.00 14.55
C VAL A 11 -35.53 24.16 14.14
N ALA A 12 -34.63 23.63 14.96
CA ALA A 12 -33.23 23.49 14.60
C ALA A 12 -33.15 22.49 13.42
N ALA A 13 -32.82 22.98 12.23
CA ALA A 13 -32.44 22.12 11.13
C ALA A 13 -31.05 21.55 11.43
N LEU A 14 -30.99 20.35 12.01
CA LEU A 14 -29.77 19.55 12.08
C LEU A 14 -29.46 19.04 10.67
N VAL A 15 -28.74 19.85 9.87
CA VAL A 15 -28.09 19.35 8.66
C VAL A 15 -26.87 18.57 9.14
N SER A 16 -27.07 17.30 9.47
CA SER A 16 -25.99 16.32 9.56
C SER A 16 -25.47 16.08 8.14
N ALA A 17 -24.65 17.02 7.67
CA ALA A 17 -23.69 16.73 6.63
C ALA A 17 -22.72 15.71 7.23
N PHE A 18 -23.11 14.44 7.21
CA PHE A 18 -22.12 13.39 7.05
C PHE A 18 -21.46 13.70 5.72
N THR A 19 -20.36 14.47 5.78
CA THR A 19 -19.28 14.24 4.86
C THR A 19 -18.93 12.79 5.07
N LEU A 20 -19.59 11.93 4.28
CA LEU A 20 -19.03 10.64 3.93
C LEU A 20 -17.68 11.01 3.37
N ALA A 21 -16.67 11.00 4.24
CA ALA A 21 -15.28 10.88 3.85
C ALA A 21 -15.20 9.53 3.14
N ALA A 22 -15.67 9.52 1.90
CA ALA A 22 -15.43 8.47 0.96
C ALA A 22 -13.89 8.36 0.86
N PRO A 23 -13.37 7.13 0.83
CA PRO A 23 -12.02 6.83 1.25
C PRO A 23 -11.03 7.41 0.25
N ALA A 24 -10.36 8.49 0.60
CA ALA A 24 -9.20 8.99 -0.13
C ALA A 24 -7.93 8.59 0.64
N GLY A 25 -7.75 7.29 0.87
CA GLY A 25 -6.40 6.78 1.04
C GLY A 25 -5.70 7.04 -0.28
N SER A 26 -4.84 8.06 -0.35
CA SER A 26 -3.98 8.32 -1.51
C SER A 26 -3.12 7.07 -1.73
N ALA A 27 -3.60 6.14 -2.56
CA ALA A 27 -2.77 5.08 -3.08
C ALA A 27 -1.84 5.75 -4.11
N TYR A 28 -0.74 6.31 -3.63
CA TYR A 28 0.34 6.70 -4.52
C TYR A 28 0.87 5.41 -5.14
N ALA A 29 0.66 5.26 -6.45
CA ALA A 29 1.18 4.14 -7.20
C ALA A 29 2.71 4.21 -7.14
N ILE A 30 3.34 3.09 -6.77
CA ILE A 30 4.79 2.91 -6.85
C ILE A 30 5.23 2.85 -8.32
N ASN A 31 6.50 3.11 -8.62
CA ASN A 31 7.01 2.96 -9.98
C ASN A 31 7.69 1.62 -10.17
N THR A 32 7.16 0.78 -11.07
CA THR A 32 7.90 -0.36 -11.59
C THR A 32 8.97 0.14 -12.56
N VAL A 33 10.22 -0.26 -12.34
CA VAL A 33 11.39 0.21 -13.09
C VAL A 33 12.24 -0.97 -13.56
N SER A 34 13.16 -0.71 -14.49
CA SER A 34 14.18 -1.70 -14.84
C SER A 34 15.11 -1.95 -13.67
N CYS A 35 15.44 -3.22 -13.43
CA CYS A 35 16.41 -3.62 -12.42
C CYS A 35 17.84 -3.26 -12.86
N GLY A 36 18.66 -2.77 -11.94
CA GLY A 36 20.06 -2.41 -12.22
C GLY A 36 20.63 -1.35 -11.29
N ASP A 37 19.77 -0.57 -10.63
CA ASP A 37 20.19 0.36 -9.57
C ASP A 37 20.04 -0.30 -8.18
N HIS A 38 21.11 -0.29 -7.39
CA HIS A 38 21.14 -0.81 -6.03
C HIS A 38 20.30 -0.01 -5.03
N ASN A 39 19.80 1.17 -5.41
CA ASN A 39 18.92 1.98 -4.57
C ASN A 39 17.44 1.57 -4.67
N PHE A 40 17.05 0.76 -5.64
CA PHE A 40 15.67 0.31 -5.81
C PHE A 40 15.33 -0.87 -4.88
N VAL A 41 14.05 -1.05 -4.64
CA VAL A 41 13.54 -2.28 -4.01
C VAL A 41 13.46 -3.35 -5.09
N GLU A 42 14.05 -4.51 -4.85
CA GLU A 42 14.06 -5.62 -5.81
C GLU A 42 13.45 -6.88 -5.16
N LEU A 43 12.38 -7.39 -5.75
CA LEU A 43 11.82 -8.71 -5.44
C LEU A 43 12.37 -9.73 -6.44
N TRP A 44 13.10 -10.71 -5.93
CA TRP A 44 13.62 -11.82 -6.72
C TRP A 44 12.60 -12.95 -6.69
N GLY A 45 12.03 -13.27 -7.84
CA GLY A 45 11.00 -14.30 -7.96
C GLY A 45 11.35 -15.41 -8.94
N HIS A 46 10.54 -16.46 -8.94
CA HIS A 46 10.70 -17.61 -9.84
C HIS A 46 10.63 -17.21 -11.32
N SER A 47 9.80 -16.22 -11.66
CA SER A 47 9.57 -15.76 -13.03
C SER A 47 10.50 -14.61 -13.46
N GLY A 48 11.51 -14.29 -12.64
CA GLY A 48 12.43 -13.17 -12.85
C GLY A 48 12.44 -12.20 -11.67
N ASN A 49 13.08 -11.06 -11.85
CA ASN A 49 13.15 -10.00 -10.83
C ASN A 49 12.24 -8.84 -11.22
N ILE A 50 11.68 -8.18 -10.22
CA ILE A 50 10.94 -6.93 -10.38
C ILE A 50 11.51 -5.87 -9.45
N CYS A 51 11.66 -4.65 -9.98
CA CYS A 51 12.23 -3.53 -9.25
C CYS A 51 11.25 -2.38 -9.13
N PHE A 52 11.32 -1.71 -7.98
CA PHE A 52 10.45 -0.61 -7.63
C PHE A 52 11.23 0.61 -7.16
N ALA A 53 10.76 1.77 -7.58
CA ALA A 53 11.25 3.08 -7.16
C ALA A 53 10.09 3.94 -6.65
N ASN A 54 10.46 4.99 -5.91
CA ASN A 54 9.58 5.99 -5.30
C ASN A 54 8.64 5.43 -4.23
N ALA A 55 8.17 6.32 -3.35
CA ALA A 55 7.17 5.97 -2.35
C ALA A 55 5.85 5.59 -3.00
N GLY A 56 5.17 4.61 -2.43
CA GLY A 56 3.91 4.15 -2.99
C GLY A 56 3.56 2.74 -2.55
N THR A 57 2.41 2.26 -3.01
CA THR A 57 1.95 0.91 -2.75
C THR A 57 1.79 0.16 -4.07
N TRP A 58 2.40 -1.00 -4.12
CA TRP A 58 2.25 -1.98 -5.17
C TRP A 58 1.35 -3.11 -4.70
N LYS A 59 0.50 -3.62 -5.59
CA LYS A 59 -0.31 -4.80 -5.32
C LYS A 59 -0.11 -5.81 -6.44
N SER A 60 0.05 -7.05 -6.05
CA SER A 60 0.42 -8.14 -6.96
C SER A 60 -0.60 -8.46 -8.04
N TYR A 61 -1.88 -8.19 -7.81
CA TYR A 61 -2.92 -8.36 -8.82
C TYR A 61 -2.79 -7.36 -9.98
N ASP A 62 -1.88 -6.39 -9.89
CA ASP A 62 -1.48 -5.56 -11.05
C ASP A 62 -0.71 -6.38 -12.11
N PHE A 63 -0.29 -7.61 -11.79
CA PHE A 63 0.25 -8.58 -12.75
C PHE A 63 -0.82 -9.56 -13.23
N THR A 64 -0.99 -9.64 -14.55
CA THR A 64 -1.84 -10.61 -15.22
C THR A 64 -1.22 -12.02 -15.14
N GLY A 65 -1.50 -12.75 -14.04
CA GLY A 65 -1.04 -14.12 -13.82
C GLY A 65 -1.91 -14.90 -12.83
N SER A 66 -1.87 -16.25 -12.89
CA SER A 66 -2.77 -17.18 -12.20
C SER A 66 -2.57 -17.27 -10.67
N SER A 67 -1.93 -16.28 -10.05
CA SER A 67 -1.72 -16.17 -8.60
C SER A 67 -1.82 -14.70 -8.23
N ASN A 68 -2.65 -14.34 -7.24
CA ASN A 68 -2.81 -12.96 -6.77
C ASN A 68 -1.59 -12.47 -5.96
N CYS A 69 -0.37 -12.89 -6.28
CA CYS A 69 0.86 -12.57 -5.54
C CYS A 69 2.13 -12.84 -6.35
N TRP A 70 3.23 -12.22 -5.92
CA TRP A 70 4.57 -12.47 -6.45
C TRP A 70 5.36 -13.40 -5.52
N TRP A 71 5.71 -14.59 -6.02
CA TRP A 71 6.51 -15.56 -5.28
C TRP A 71 7.98 -15.14 -5.24
N ALA A 72 8.40 -14.55 -4.12
CA ALA A 72 9.75 -14.08 -3.89
C ALA A 72 10.56 -15.05 -3.00
N ASN A 73 11.84 -15.29 -3.33
CA ASN A 73 12.80 -15.92 -2.42
C ASN A 73 13.78 -14.92 -1.81
N LYS A 74 13.84 -13.69 -2.32
CA LYS A 74 14.69 -12.63 -1.78
C LYS A 74 14.08 -11.27 -2.04
N ILE A 75 14.23 -10.38 -1.06
CA ILE A 75 13.88 -8.97 -1.15
C ILE A 75 15.12 -8.16 -0.81
N SER A 76 15.54 -7.28 -1.72
CA SER A 76 16.53 -6.23 -1.43
C SER A 76 15.82 -4.90 -1.33
N THR A 77 16.05 -4.13 -0.26
CA THR A 77 15.33 -2.88 -0.02
C THR A 77 16.00 -1.64 -0.62
N GLY A 78 17.24 -1.78 -1.10
CA GLY A 78 18.02 -0.66 -1.61
C GLY A 78 18.09 0.49 -0.60
N ASN A 79 17.74 1.71 -1.01
CA ASN A 79 17.71 2.87 -0.11
C ASN A 79 16.30 3.20 0.42
N ASN A 80 15.42 2.21 0.53
CA ASN A 80 14.00 2.40 0.88
C ASN A 80 13.60 1.61 2.12
N ASP A 81 12.77 2.19 2.97
CA ASP A 81 12.07 1.43 4.00
C ASP A 81 10.80 0.84 3.42
N ILE A 82 10.55 -0.43 3.71
CA ILE A 82 9.40 -1.11 3.13
C ILE A 82 8.54 -1.82 4.17
N THR A 83 7.30 -2.00 3.79
CA THR A 83 6.39 -2.93 4.43
C THR A 83 5.76 -3.81 3.37
N PHE A 84 5.78 -5.13 3.57
CA PHE A 84 5.10 -6.05 2.68
C PHE A 84 4.09 -6.91 3.44
N TRP A 85 3.07 -7.37 2.71
CA TRP A 85 2.06 -8.30 3.17
C TRP A 85 2.17 -9.55 2.32
N ASP A 86 2.35 -10.69 2.98
CA ASP A 86 2.24 -11.99 2.34
C ASP A 86 0.84 -12.59 2.48
N ASP A 87 0.59 -13.65 1.74
CA ASP A 87 -0.66 -14.42 1.73
C ASP A 87 -0.87 -15.34 2.93
N HIS A 88 0.20 -15.65 3.68
CA HIS A 88 0.18 -16.60 4.80
C HIS A 88 0.07 -15.90 6.17
N SER A 89 0.28 -14.59 6.24
CA SER A 89 0.35 -13.79 7.45
C SER A 89 -0.69 -12.68 7.45
N ALA A 90 -1.47 -12.61 8.53
CA ALA A 90 -2.36 -11.48 8.77
C ALA A 90 -1.60 -10.17 9.07
N ASN A 91 -0.31 -10.27 9.45
CA ASN A 91 0.49 -9.13 9.88
C ASN A 91 1.50 -8.71 8.81
N PRO A 92 1.64 -7.40 8.53
CA PRO A 92 2.70 -6.90 7.67
C PRO A 92 4.08 -7.12 8.27
N THR A 93 5.07 -7.30 7.38
CA THR A 93 6.49 -7.32 7.76
C THR A 93 7.17 -6.03 7.31
N TYR A 94 7.77 -5.32 8.27
CA TYR A 94 8.63 -4.17 7.99
C TYR A 94 10.06 -4.63 7.74
N ILE A 95 10.69 -4.11 6.69
CA ILE A 95 12.10 -4.34 6.39
C ILE A 95 12.78 -2.96 6.23
N PRO A 96 13.82 -2.66 7.01
CA PRO A 96 14.49 -1.37 6.90
C PRO A 96 15.28 -1.25 5.60
N ARG A 97 15.58 -0.01 5.21
CA ARG A 97 16.50 0.28 4.09
C ARG A 97 17.85 -0.43 4.24
N ARG A 98 18.50 -0.68 3.11
CA ARG A 98 19.81 -1.37 2.96
C ARG A 98 19.84 -2.76 3.56
N THR A 99 18.71 -3.46 3.46
CA THR A 99 18.55 -4.82 3.98
C THR A 99 18.28 -5.78 2.84
N VAL A 100 18.85 -6.98 2.97
CA VAL A 100 18.52 -8.12 2.11
C VAL A 100 17.87 -9.16 2.99
N MET A 101 16.60 -9.45 2.73
CA MET A 101 15.86 -10.54 3.37
C MET A 101 15.79 -11.71 2.39
N THR A 102 16.27 -12.87 2.80
CA THR A 102 16.18 -14.12 2.03
C THR A 102 15.20 -15.05 2.72
N PHE A 103 14.28 -15.62 1.95
CA PHE A 103 13.41 -16.70 2.41
C PHE A 103 14.10 -18.04 2.12
N PRO A 104 13.97 -19.03 3.03
CA PRO A 104 14.64 -20.31 2.86
C PRO A 104 14.24 -20.98 1.54
N THR A 105 15.18 -21.69 0.91
CA THR A 105 15.09 -22.22 -0.46
C THR A 105 13.89 -23.14 -0.75
N VAL A 106 13.27 -23.69 0.30
CA VAL A 106 12.07 -24.53 0.24
C VAL A 106 10.76 -23.76 0.43
N GLY A 107 10.82 -22.47 0.76
CA GLY A 107 9.69 -21.62 1.09
C GLY A 107 9.81 -20.27 0.43
N TRP A 108 9.34 -20.17 -0.81
CA TRP A 108 9.02 -18.89 -1.44
C TRP A 108 7.92 -18.21 -0.64
N VAL A 109 7.97 -16.88 -0.50
CA VAL A 109 6.88 -16.11 0.08
C VAL A 109 6.04 -15.49 -1.04
N CYS A 110 4.72 -15.52 -0.92
CA CYS A 110 3.81 -14.94 -1.89
C CYS A 110 3.50 -13.51 -1.44
N VAL A 111 4.20 -12.53 -2.03
CA VAL A 111 4.06 -11.10 -1.73
C VAL A 111 2.81 -10.56 -2.43
N GLY A 112 1.78 -10.24 -1.65
CA GLY A 112 0.50 -9.70 -2.14
C GLY A 112 0.48 -8.17 -2.22
N THR A 113 1.16 -7.49 -1.31
CA THR A 113 1.27 -6.03 -1.30
C THR A 113 2.64 -5.61 -0.82
N LEU A 114 3.21 -4.59 -1.44
CA LEU A 114 4.47 -3.98 -1.06
C LEU A 114 4.26 -2.47 -0.96
N ARG A 115 4.79 -1.85 0.09
CA ARG A 115 4.75 -0.41 0.28
C ARG A 115 6.15 0.12 0.54
N ILE A 116 6.53 1.16 -0.19
CA ILE A 116 7.71 2.00 0.09
C ILE A 116 7.26 3.24 0.84
N HIS A 117 7.98 3.60 1.90
CA HIS A 117 7.73 4.79 2.72
C HIS A 117 8.68 5.94 2.39
#